data_AF-A0A5Q2F6A0-F1
#
_entry.id   AF-A0A5Q2F6A0-F1
#
_cell.length_a   1.000
_cell.length_b   1.000
_cell.length_c   1.000
_cell.angle_alpha   90.00
_cell.angle_beta   90.00
_cell.angle_gamma   90.00
#
_symmetry.space_group_name_H-M   'P 1'
#
loop_
_entity.id
_entity.type
_entity.pdbx_description
1 polymer ?
#
loop_
_entity_poly.entity_id
_entity_poly.type
_entity_poly.pdbx_seq_one_letter_code
_entity_poly.pdbx_strand_id
1 'polypeptide(L)'
;MSHPYQPVTPEARGSDPDSPRLPGDERSIGEIVGDLGEDLSTLMRQEVALAKAEASQTAKHYGAGAGMFAGAAVGGLMVVTFLSLALWWVIGRAIGTAAEPALAPAGLIVAVIWAIIAAILVAVGRSQMKKAPGVPQTKESLTQIPDALKGDEENNR
;
A
#
# COMPACT_ATOMS: atom_id res chain seq x y z
N MET A 1 -1.36 -53.42 26.53
CA MET A 1 -0.77 -54.44 25.63
C MET A 1 0.68 -54.08 25.43
N SER A 2 1.58 -54.80 26.11
CA SER A 2 3.02 -54.58 26.15
C SER A 2 3.70 -55.44 25.09
N HIS A 3 4.34 -54.81 24.11
CA HIS A 3 5.17 -55.52 23.14
C HIS A 3 6.52 -55.88 23.78
N PRO A 4 6.95 -57.17 23.73
CA PRO A 4 8.26 -57.58 24.24
C PRO A 4 9.39 -57.14 23.30
N TYR A 5 10.48 -56.65 23.89
CA TYR A 5 11.74 -56.36 23.21
C TYR A 5 12.45 -57.67 22.85
N GLN A 6 12.70 -57.90 21.56
CA GLN A 6 13.60 -58.97 21.10
C GLN A 6 15.02 -58.43 20.92
N PRO A 7 16.04 -59.07 21.50
CA PRO A 7 17.43 -58.71 21.22
C PRO A 7 17.84 -59.21 19.84
N VAL A 8 18.40 -58.32 19.02
CA VAL A 8 19.06 -58.67 17.76
C VAL A 8 20.47 -59.18 18.07
N THR A 9 20.73 -60.45 17.80
CA THR A 9 22.08 -61.04 17.80
C THR A 9 22.88 -60.54 16.60
N PRO A 10 24.16 -60.17 16.74
CA PRO A 10 25.01 -59.87 15.59
C PRO A 10 25.41 -61.18 14.93
N GLU A 11 24.74 -61.56 13.84
CA GLU A 11 25.29 -62.55 12.92
C GLU A 11 26.52 -61.94 12.23
N ALA A 12 27.67 -62.55 12.48
CA ALA A 12 28.89 -62.34 11.72
C ALA A 12 28.64 -62.78 10.27
N ARG A 13 28.22 -61.84 9.42
CA ARG A 13 28.04 -62.08 7.99
C ARG A 13 29.39 -61.90 7.30
N GLY A 14 29.84 -62.98 6.66
CA GLY A 14 31.10 -63.07 5.94
C GLY A 14 31.24 -62.01 4.86
N SER A 15 32.50 -61.65 4.63
CA SER A 15 32.97 -60.84 3.52
C SER A 15 32.63 -61.50 2.19
N ASP A 16 31.58 -61.02 1.54
CA ASP A 16 31.25 -61.32 0.15
C ASP A 16 32.04 -60.35 -0.76
N PRO A 17 32.98 -60.80 -1.61
CA PRO A 17 33.82 -59.90 -2.41
C PRO A 17 33.09 -59.24 -3.59
N ASP A 18 31.82 -59.58 -3.83
CA ASP A 18 31.12 -59.25 -5.09
C ASP A 18 29.77 -58.55 -4.88
N SER A 19 29.59 -57.83 -3.76
CA SER A 19 28.51 -56.85 -3.68
C SER A 19 28.74 -55.77 -4.75
N PRO A 20 27.81 -55.54 -5.70
CA PRO A 20 27.89 -54.41 -6.61
C PRO A 20 28.13 -53.19 -5.76
N ARG A 21 29.28 -52.51 -5.94
CA ARG A 21 29.53 -51.23 -5.31
C ARG A 21 28.36 -50.35 -5.74
N LEU A 22 27.39 -50.14 -4.84
CA LEU A 22 26.44 -49.05 -4.98
C LEU A 22 27.30 -47.83 -5.28
N PRO A 23 27.06 -47.09 -6.37
CA PRO A 23 27.71 -45.80 -6.59
C PRO A 23 27.24 -44.89 -5.46
N GLY A 24 27.94 -45.00 -4.34
CA GLY A 24 27.66 -44.35 -3.09
C GLY A 24 28.80 -43.38 -2.84
N ASP A 25 28.41 -42.12 -2.76
CA ASP A 25 28.87 -41.23 -1.69
C ASP A 25 30.17 -40.45 -1.88
N GLU A 26 30.47 -40.03 -3.11
CA GLU A 26 31.29 -38.83 -3.31
C GLU A 26 30.53 -37.82 -4.16
N ARG A 27 29.38 -37.36 -3.66
CA ARG A 27 28.80 -36.12 -4.19
C ARG A 27 29.83 -35.03 -3.99
N SER A 28 30.30 -34.49 -5.10
CA SER A 28 31.28 -33.41 -5.09
C SER A 28 30.71 -32.24 -4.29
N ILE A 29 31.54 -31.57 -3.48
CA ILE A 29 31.14 -30.35 -2.77
C ILE A 29 30.57 -29.30 -3.75
N GLY A 30 31.03 -29.31 -5.00
CA GLY A 30 30.47 -28.47 -6.06
C GLY A 30 29.02 -28.80 -6.43
N GLU A 31 28.60 -30.06 -6.30
CA GLU A 31 27.23 -30.50 -6.56
C GLU A 31 26.29 -30.11 -5.42
N ILE A 32 26.74 -30.21 -4.16
CA ILE A 32 25.97 -29.78 -2.97
C ILE A 32 25.79 -28.25 -2.94
N VAL A 33 26.84 -27.51 -3.29
CA VAL A 33 26.77 -26.04 -3.41
C VAL A 33 25.89 -25.62 -4.59
N GLY A 34 25.88 -26.40 -5.68
CA GLY A 34 24.99 -26.22 -6.82
C GLY A 34 23.51 -26.35 -6.42
N ASP A 35 23.16 -27.45 -5.76
CA ASP A 35 21.79 -27.70 -5.27
C ASP A 35 21.33 -26.62 -4.29
N LEU A 36 22.18 -26.23 -3.33
CA LEU A 36 21.84 -25.18 -2.37
C LEU A 36 21.65 -23.81 -3.05
N GLY A 37 22.44 -23.50 -4.08
CA GLY A 37 22.27 -22.29 -4.87
C GLY A 37 20.97 -22.28 -5.66
N GLU A 38 20.57 -23.43 -6.19
CA GLU A 38 19.31 -23.60 -6.92
C GLU A 38 18.09 -23.52 -5.98
N ASP A 39 18.19 -24.09 -4.78
CA ASP A 39 17.17 -23.97 -3.73
C ASP A 39 17.01 -22.51 -3.26
N LEU A 40 18.11 -21.79 -3.02
CA LEU A 40 18.08 -20.38 -2.64
C LEU A 40 17.51 -19.49 -3.75
N SER A 41 17.87 -19.77 -5.02
CA SER A 41 17.30 -19.09 -6.19
C SER A 41 15.79 -19.31 -6.28
N THR A 42 15.36 -20.54 -5.99
CA THR A 42 13.94 -20.92 -5.96
C THR A 42 13.18 -20.18 -4.85
N LEU A 43 13.73 -20.10 -3.64
CA LEU A 43 13.16 -19.35 -2.51
C LEU A 43 13.06 -17.85 -2.82
N MET A 44 14.11 -17.24 -3.35
CA MET A 44 14.11 -15.82 -3.74
C MET A 44 13.02 -15.53 -4.78
N ARG A 45 12.88 -16.39 -5.79
CA ARG A 45 11.82 -16.26 -6.80
C ARG A 45 10.44 -16.43 -6.19
N GLN A 46 10.26 -17.29 -5.20
CA GLN A 46 9.01 -17.46 -4.46
C GLN A 46 8.67 -16.26 -3.59
N GLU A 47 9.63 -15.70 -2.84
CA GLU A 47 9.38 -14.47 -2.06
C GLU A 47 8.99 -13.30 -2.96
N VAL A 48 9.67 -13.12 -4.09
CA VAL A 48 9.28 -12.10 -5.08
C VAL A 48 7.88 -12.36 -5.63
N ALA A 49 7.55 -13.62 -5.93
CA ALA A 49 6.22 -13.98 -6.41
C ALA A 49 5.14 -13.71 -5.34
N LEU A 50 5.44 -13.99 -4.07
CA LEU A 50 4.55 -13.75 -2.94
C LEU A 50 4.36 -12.25 -2.69
N ALA A 51 5.45 -11.48 -2.60
CA ALA A 51 5.40 -10.03 -2.46
C ALA A 51 4.63 -9.37 -3.61
N LYS A 52 4.81 -9.87 -4.84
CA LYS A 52 4.03 -9.43 -6.00
C LYS A 52 2.55 -9.77 -5.87
N ALA A 53 2.21 -10.96 -5.36
CA ALA A 53 0.82 -11.36 -5.14
C ALA A 53 0.15 -10.49 -4.07
N GLU A 54 0.83 -10.25 -2.94
CA GLU A 54 0.34 -9.41 -1.85
C GLU A 54 0.22 -7.94 -2.28
N ALA A 55 1.21 -7.41 -3.00
CA ALA A 55 1.14 -6.08 -3.60
C ALA A 55 -0.02 -5.97 -4.60
N SER A 56 -0.25 -6.99 -5.43
CA SER A 56 -1.37 -7.01 -6.37
C SER A 56 -2.72 -7.04 -5.66
N GLN A 57 -2.85 -7.85 -4.61
CA GLN A 57 -4.08 -7.95 -3.82
C GLN A 57 -4.37 -6.65 -3.07
N THR A 58 -3.33 -6.05 -2.47
CA THR A 58 -3.37 -4.72 -1.85
C THR A 58 -3.80 -3.67 -2.88
N ALA A 59 -3.14 -3.61 -4.04
CA ALA A 59 -3.48 -2.67 -5.10
C ALA A 59 -4.92 -2.82 -5.60
N LYS A 60 -5.44 -4.04 -5.72
CA LYS A 60 -6.85 -4.27 -6.09
C LYS A 60 -7.81 -3.79 -5.01
N HIS A 61 -7.55 -4.10 -3.75
CA HIS A 61 -8.46 -3.75 -2.66
C HIS A 61 -8.47 -2.23 -2.40
N TYR A 62 -7.29 -1.64 -2.22
CA TYR A 62 -7.15 -0.20 -2.01
C TYR A 62 -7.46 0.59 -3.29
N GLY A 63 -7.13 0.07 -4.46
CA GLY A 63 -7.45 0.69 -5.75
C GLY A 63 -8.94 0.71 -6.06
N ALA A 64 -9.66 -0.37 -5.76
CA ALA A 64 -11.12 -0.40 -5.88
C ALA A 64 -11.77 0.61 -4.92
N GLY A 65 -11.33 0.65 -3.66
CA GLY A 65 -11.81 1.63 -2.68
C GLY A 65 -11.54 3.07 -3.13
N ALA A 66 -10.31 3.39 -3.55
CA ALA A 66 -9.95 4.70 -4.07
C ALA A 66 -10.77 5.09 -5.31
N GLY A 67 -11.02 4.13 -6.22
CA GLY A 67 -11.88 4.34 -7.39
C GLY A 67 -13.33 4.63 -7.02
N MET A 68 -13.89 3.93 -6.03
CA MET A 68 -15.23 4.20 -5.52
C MET A 68 -15.33 5.58 -4.87
N PHE A 69 -14.34 6.00 -4.08
CA PHE A 69 -14.32 7.35 -3.51
C PHE A 69 -14.18 8.43 -4.57
N ALA A 70 -13.37 8.23 -5.61
CA ALA A 70 -13.28 9.14 -6.74
C ALA A 70 -14.63 9.24 -7.48
N GLY A 71 -15.28 8.11 -7.75
CA GLY A 71 -16.62 8.06 -8.35
C GLY A 71 -17.66 8.76 -7.49
N ALA A 72 -17.63 8.54 -6.17
CA ALA A 72 -18.52 9.19 -5.21
C ALA A 72 -18.28 10.70 -5.15
N ALA A 73 -17.03 11.18 -5.26
CA ALA A 73 -16.72 12.60 -5.32
C ALA A 73 -17.32 13.26 -6.58
N VAL A 74 -17.15 12.63 -7.74
CA VAL A 74 -17.75 13.11 -9.00
C VAL A 74 -19.27 13.06 -8.94
N GLY A 75 -19.85 11.95 -8.48
CA GLY A 75 -21.29 11.78 -8.32
C GLY A 75 -21.88 12.79 -7.34
N GLY A 76 -21.22 13.02 -6.21
CA GLY A 76 -21.58 14.03 -5.22
C GLY A 76 -21.56 15.43 -5.83
N LEU A 77 -20.52 15.77 -6.61
CA LEU A 77 -20.45 17.04 -7.33
C LEU A 77 -21.62 17.21 -8.31
N MET A 78 -22.00 16.16 -9.04
CA MET A 78 -23.15 16.18 -9.94
C MET A 78 -24.47 16.39 -9.21
N VAL A 79 -24.73 15.65 -8.12
CA VAL A 79 -25.93 15.83 -7.30
C VAL A 79 -26.03 17.27 -6.83
N VAL A 80 -24.95 17.81 -6.29
CA VAL A 80 -24.89 19.15 -5.73
C VAL A 80 -25.05 20.23 -6.81
N THR A 81 -24.54 19.98 -8.02
CA THR A 81 -24.74 20.83 -9.20
C THR A 81 -26.20 20.88 -9.61
N PHE A 82 -26.86 19.71 -9.78
CA PHE A 82 -28.27 19.66 -10.15
C PHE A 82 -29.19 20.24 -9.07
N LEU A 83 -28.89 20.02 -7.78
CA LEU A 83 -29.60 20.67 -6.70
C LEU A 83 -29.44 22.20 -6.74
N SER A 84 -28.25 22.70 -7.07
CA SER A 84 -28.02 24.14 -7.23
C SER A 84 -28.82 24.73 -8.38
N LEU A 85 -28.89 24.04 -9.52
CA LEU A 85 -29.70 24.47 -10.67
C LEU A 85 -31.20 24.42 -10.36
N ALA A 86 -31.66 23.36 -9.70
CA ALA A 86 -33.04 23.23 -9.26
C ALA A 86 -33.41 24.35 -8.27
N LEU A 87 -32.55 24.61 -7.28
CA LEU A 87 -32.74 25.68 -6.30
C LEU A 87 -32.78 27.05 -6.98
N TRP A 88 -31.85 27.32 -7.90
CA TRP A 88 -31.86 28.54 -8.70
C TRP A 88 -33.20 28.72 -9.41
N TRP A 89 -33.68 27.67 -10.09
CA TRP A 89 -34.94 27.73 -10.82
C TRP A 89 -36.15 27.96 -9.92
N VAL A 90 -36.21 27.27 -8.77
CA VAL A 90 -37.26 27.42 -7.76
C VAL A 90 -37.27 28.84 -7.20
N ILE A 91 -36.12 29.37 -6.81
CA ILE A 91 -36.02 30.75 -6.31
C ILE A 91 -36.46 31.72 -7.41
N GLY A 92 -35.95 31.59 -8.64
CA GLY A 92 -36.28 32.47 -9.76
C GLY A 92 -37.77 32.51 -10.08
N ARG A 93 -38.47 31.37 -9.96
CA ARG A 93 -39.94 31.30 -10.05
C ARG A 93 -40.64 31.94 -8.86
N ALA A 94 -40.11 31.76 -7.64
CA ALA A 94 -40.73 32.26 -6.41
C ALA A 94 -40.66 33.78 -6.27
N ILE A 95 -39.56 34.39 -6.71
CA ILE A 95 -39.38 35.86 -6.66
C ILE A 95 -39.74 36.56 -7.98
N GLY A 96 -39.97 35.81 -9.06
CA GLY A 96 -40.43 36.31 -10.36
C GLY A 96 -41.92 36.07 -10.60
N THR A 97 -42.35 36.20 -11.86
CA THR A 97 -43.71 35.86 -12.27
C THR A 97 -43.74 34.55 -13.05
N ALA A 98 -44.93 34.01 -13.31
CA ALA A 98 -45.09 32.79 -14.11
C ALA A 98 -44.60 32.95 -15.56
N ALA A 99 -44.74 34.16 -16.12
CA ALA A 99 -44.30 34.51 -17.48
C ALA A 99 -42.81 34.88 -17.52
N GLU A 100 -42.31 35.56 -16.48
CA GLU A 100 -40.95 36.08 -16.41
C GLU A 100 -40.30 35.69 -15.06
N PRO A 101 -39.62 34.52 -14.98
CA PRO A 101 -38.87 34.12 -13.79
C PRO A 101 -37.65 35.03 -13.57
N ALA A 102 -37.43 35.48 -12.34
CA ALA A 102 -36.33 36.38 -11.99
C ALA A 102 -35.02 35.60 -11.75
N LEU A 103 -34.46 35.02 -12.81
CA LEU A 103 -33.29 34.15 -12.73
C LEU A 103 -32.01 34.90 -12.31
N ALA A 104 -31.81 36.14 -12.76
CA ALA A 104 -30.59 36.89 -12.40
C ALA A 104 -30.42 37.10 -10.87
N PRO A 105 -31.40 37.67 -10.14
CA PRO A 105 -31.29 37.80 -8.68
C PRO A 105 -31.28 36.44 -7.96
N ALA A 106 -31.98 35.43 -8.48
CA ALA A 106 -31.93 34.08 -7.92
C ALA A 106 -30.52 33.46 -8.00
N GLY A 107 -29.80 33.69 -9.09
CA GLY A 107 -28.42 33.24 -9.27
C GLY A 107 -27.47 33.87 -8.26
N LEU A 108 -27.65 35.16 -7.97
CA LEU A 108 -26.88 35.85 -6.91
C LEU A 108 -27.14 35.24 -5.53
N ILE A 109 -28.39 34.91 -5.21
CA ILE A 109 -28.73 34.26 -3.94
C ILE A 109 -28.02 32.90 -3.83
N VAL A 110 -28.11 32.06 -4.87
CA VAL A 110 -27.43 30.75 -4.89
C VAL A 110 -25.91 30.91 -4.79
N ALA A 111 -25.32 31.92 -5.44
CA ALA A 111 -23.90 32.21 -5.34
C ALA A 111 -23.48 32.62 -3.92
N VAL A 112 -24.29 33.43 -3.22
CA VAL A 112 -24.04 33.79 -1.82
C VAL A 112 -24.11 32.58 -0.91
N ILE A 113 -25.08 31.68 -1.11
CA ILE A 113 -25.17 30.41 -0.37
C ILE A 113 -23.87 29.60 -0.54
N TRP A 114 -23.38 29.48 -1.78
CA TRP A 114 -22.13 28.79 -2.07
C TRP A 114 -20.90 29.45 -1.47
N ALA A 115 -20.85 30.79 -1.45
CA ALA A 115 -19.76 31.53 -0.81
C ALA A 115 -19.71 31.25 0.70
N ILE A 116 -20.87 31.18 1.37
CA ILE A 116 -20.97 30.84 2.80
C ILE A 116 -20.50 29.39 3.03
N ILE A 117 -20.98 28.44 2.22
CA ILE A 117 -20.56 27.03 2.30
C ILE A 117 -19.03 26.93 2.14
N ALA A 118 -18.45 27.59 1.13
CA ALA A 118 -17.02 27.59 0.89
C ALA A 118 -16.22 28.19 2.07
N ALA A 119 -16.69 29.31 2.64
CA ALA A 119 -16.07 29.91 3.82
C ALA A 119 -16.03 28.96 5.02
N ILE A 120 -17.14 28.24 5.26
CA ILE A 120 -17.22 27.21 6.31
C ILE A 120 -16.25 26.06 6.03
N LEU A 121 -16.22 25.53 4.81
CA LEU A 121 -15.32 24.44 4.44
C LEU A 121 -13.85 24.83 4.63
N VAL A 122 -13.46 26.05 4.23
CA VAL A 122 -12.10 26.56 4.45
C VAL A 122 -11.80 26.68 5.94
N ALA A 123 -12.73 27.20 6.75
CA ALA A 123 -12.55 27.33 8.19
C ALA A 123 -12.39 25.96 8.88
N VAL A 124 -13.25 25.00 8.55
CA VAL A 124 -13.19 23.62 9.07
C VAL A 124 -11.91 22.92 8.61
N GLY A 125 -11.58 22.99 7.31
CA GLY A 125 -10.36 22.39 6.77
C GLY A 125 -9.10 22.93 7.46
N ARG A 126 -9.03 24.24 7.69
CA ARG A 126 -7.95 24.86 8.48
C ARG A 126 -7.92 24.35 9.92
N SER A 127 -9.07 24.16 10.57
CA SER A 127 -9.14 23.61 11.93
C SER A 127 -8.63 22.16 11.97
N GLN A 128 -9.02 21.33 11.01
CA GLN A 128 -8.60 19.93 10.94
C GLN A 128 -7.11 19.80 10.66
N MET A 129 -6.54 20.62 9.77
CA MET A 129 -5.09 20.63 9.52
C MET A 129 -4.28 21.05 10.74
N LYS A 130 -4.80 21.95 11.58
CA LYS A 130 -4.15 22.36 12.84
C LYS A 130 -4.21 21.28 13.93
N LYS A 131 -5.21 20.40 13.88
CA LYS A 131 -5.42 19.31 14.85
C LYS A 131 -4.76 17.99 14.43
N ALA A 132 -4.43 17.85 13.14
CA ALA A 132 -3.72 16.68 12.66
C ALA A 132 -2.36 16.61 13.39
N PRO A 133 -2.04 15.51 14.10
CA PRO A 133 -0.70 15.31 14.62
C PRO A 133 0.25 15.42 13.43
N GLY A 134 1.19 16.36 13.54
CA GLY A 134 2.04 16.73 12.40
C GLY A 134 2.67 15.48 11.81
N VAL A 135 2.50 15.28 10.49
CA VAL A 135 3.48 14.52 9.73
C VAL A 135 4.82 15.14 10.13
N PRO A 136 5.77 14.38 10.72
CA PRO A 136 7.03 14.95 11.17
C PRO A 136 7.57 15.78 10.02
N GLN A 137 7.64 17.09 10.22
CA GLN A 137 8.30 17.97 9.28
C GLN A 137 9.77 17.63 9.46
N THR A 138 10.23 16.60 8.74
CA THR A 138 11.63 16.20 8.60
C THR A 138 12.38 17.26 7.79
N LYS A 139 12.27 18.51 8.24
CA LYS A 139 13.16 19.62 7.90
C LYS A 139 14.30 19.71 8.91
N GLU A 140 14.20 19.03 10.06
CA GLU A 140 15.19 19.07 11.12
C GLU A 140 16.21 17.91 11.04
N SER A 141 15.87 16.78 10.40
CA SER A 141 16.83 15.69 10.18
C SER A 141 17.72 15.88 8.94
N LEU A 142 17.39 16.82 8.05
CA LEU A 142 18.20 17.12 6.86
C LEU A 142 19.28 18.19 7.14
N THR A 143 19.15 18.97 8.20
CA THR A 143 20.15 19.98 8.62
C THR A 143 21.18 19.45 9.61
N GLN A 144 21.03 18.22 10.15
CA GLN A 144 21.98 17.63 11.10
C GLN A 144 23.01 16.69 10.48
N ILE A 145 23.03 16.50 9.15
CA ILE A 145 24.06 15.69 8.47
C ILE A 145 24.89 16.54 7.47
N PRO A 146 25.64 17.58 7.92
CA PRO A 146 26.78 18.09 7.15
C PRO A 146 28.15 17.71 7.73
N ASP A 147 28.25 17.28 8.99
CA ASP A 147 29.57 17.09 9.63
C ASP A 147 30.15 15.67 9.46
N ALA A 148 29.33 14.66 9.14
CA ALA A 148 29.81 13.29 8.92
C ALA A 148 30.38 13.05 7.50
N LEU A 149 30.28 14.03 6.60
CA LEU A 149 30.79 13.96 5.22
C LEU A 149 32.06 14.80 5.00
N LYS A 150 32.51 15.55 6.01
CA LYS A 150 33.80 16.25 6.01
C LYS A 150 34.82 15.35 6.67
N GLY A 151 35.36 14.43 5.86
CA GLY A 151 36.38 13.49 6.26
C GLY A 151 37.62 14.18 6.85
N ASP A 152 38.20 13.49 7.83
CA ASP A 152 39.45 13.77 8.51
C ASP A 152 40.66 13.74 7.57
N GLU A 153 40.83 14.74 6.69
CA GLU A 153 42.03 14.86 5.83
C GLU A 153 43.08 15.87 6.32
N GLU A 154 42.90 16.55 7.46
CA GLU A 154 43.84 17.59 7.90
C GLU A 154 44.71 17.27 9.12
N ASN A 155 44.65 16.06 9.71
CA ASN A 155 45.54 15.69 10.83
C ASN A 155 46.53 14.58 10.46
N ASN A 156 47.31 14.79 9.41
CA ASN A 156 48.59 14.10 9.21
C ASN A 156 49.54 14.94 8.35
N ARG A 157 50.14 15.97 8.93
CA ARG A 157 51.40 16.57 8.47
C ARG A 157 52.24 17.01 9.65
#